data_AF-A0AA36GG63-F1
#
_entry.id   AF-A0AA36GG63-F1
#
_cell.length_a   1.000
_cell.length_b   1.000
_cell.length_c   1.000
_cell.angle_alpha   90.00
_cell.angle_beta   90.00
_cell.angle_gamma   90.00
#
_symmetry.space_group_name_H-M   'P 1'
#
loop_
_entity.id
_entity.type
_entity.pdbx_description
1 polymer ?
#
loop_
_entity_poly.entity_id
_entity_poly.type
_entity_poly.pdbx_seq_one_letter_code
_entity_poly.pdbx_strand_id
1 'polypeptide(L)'
;MSSGSDPLKYLLSYPFSVLTVAKTHILILSVFTVCAWQWRSHPADIGLALFVVPIFHLLSCAAALISLWFMVQKFYWRNVEMGLDITGLVLIVSASFVLTVTGSAADFLRGYVMVNNMFVIIAWSFCLFWCRLCTSNNVSNLFISEWGRATDDIEIEALENHF
;
A
#
# COMPACT_ATOMS: atom_id res chain seq x y z
N MET A 1 14.12 -23.10 -30.79
CA MET A 1 13.16 -21.98 -30.82
C MET A 1 13.37 -21.16 -29.57
N SER A 2 13.98 -19.98 -29.69
CA SER A 2 14.23 -19.07 -28.57
C SER A 2 12.91 -18.44 -28.14
N SER A 3 12.37 -18.87 -26.99
CA SER A 3 11.27 -18.14 -26.34
C SER A 3 11.82 -16.82 -25.83
N GLY A 4 11.64 -15.76 -26.62
CA GLY A 4 11.91 -14.39 -26.18
C GLY A 4 11.14 -14.15 -24.89
N SER A 5 11.88 -13.85 -23.82
CA SER A 5 11.31 -13.44 -22.55
C SER A 5 10.55 -12.13 -22.76
N ASP A 6 9.21 -12.19 -22.71
CA ASP A 6 8.36 -11.01 -22.87
C ASP A 6 8.76 -9.92 -21.87
N PRO A 7 9.08 -8.69 -22.33
CA PRO A 7 9.44 -7.57 -21.45
C PRO A 7 8.31 -7.21 -20.46
N LEU A 8 7.06 -7.59 -20.78
CA LEU A 8 5.90 -7.51 -19.90
C LEU A 8 6.05 -8.34 -18.63
N LYS A 9 6.77 -9.47 -18.68
CA LYS A 9 6.96 -10.33 -17.51
C LYS A 9 7.73 -9.58 -16.41
N TYR A 10 8.65 -8.68 -16.76
CA TYR A 10 9.41 -7.88 -15.77
C TYR A 10 8.63 -6.67 -15.24
N LEU A 11 7.72 -6.08 -16.04
CA LEU A 11 6.77 -5.05 -15.59
C LEU A 11 5.70 -5.62 -14.64
N LEU A 12 5.36 -6.90 -14.81
CA LEU A 12 4.37 -7.63 -14.01
C LEU A 12 5.00 -8.44 -12.87
N SER A 13 6.26 -8.86 -12.99
CA SER A 13 6.99 -9.70 -12.02
C SER A 13 8.23 -8.99 -11.51
N TYR A 14 8.06 -8.31 -10.37
CA TYR A 14 9.09 -8.02 -9.37
C TYR A 14 10.23 -7.05 -9.72
N PRO A 15 10.89 -6.46 -8.70
CA PRO A 15 10.35 -5.71 -7.56
C PRO A 15 9.92 -4.29 -7.98
N PHE A 16 9.96 -3.96 -9.27
CA PHE A 16 9.51 -2.68 -9.83
C PHE A 16 8.15 -2.85 -10.52
N SER A 17 7.18 -3.42 -9.80
CA SER A 17 5.82 -3.53 -10.31
C SER A 17 5.13 -2.17 -10.28
N VAL A 18 4.08 -2.00 -11.10
CA VAL A 18 3.25 -0.79 -11.06
C VAL A 18 2.64 -0.56 -9.67
N LEU A 19 2.40 -1.64 -8.90
CA LEU A 19 1.99 -1.58 -7.49
C LEU A 19 3.07 -0.94 -6.60
N THR A 20 4.35 -1.27 -6.83
CA THR A 20 5.46 -0.70 -6.06
C THR A 20 5.53 0.82 -6.26
N VAL A 21 5.35 1.27 -7.52
CA VAL A 21 5.32 2.70 -7.86
C VAL A 21 4.11 3.39 -7.20
N ALA A 22 2.92 2.79 -7.32
CA ALA A 22 1.70 3.34 -6.72
C ALA A 22 1.79 3.43 -5.19
N LYS A 23 2.35 2.42 -4.53
CA LYS A 23 2.54 2.42 -3.07
C LYS A 23 3.60 3.42 -2.62
N THR A 24 4.68 3.57 -3.38
CA THR A 24 5.67 4.62 -3.13
C THR A 24 5.04 6.01 -3.25
N HIS A 25 4.16 6.21 -4.25
CA HIS A 25 3.42 7.46 -4.38
C HIS A 25 2.49 7.72 -3.19
N ILE A 26 1.78 6.69 -2.70
CA ILE A 26 0.95 6.77 -1.47
C ILE A 26 1.80 7.17 -0.26
N LEU A 27 2.99 6.60 -0.09
CA LEU A 27 3.91 6.97 1.00
C LEU A 27 4.29 8.44 0.94
N ILE A 28 4.73 8.90 -0.23
CA ILE A 28 5.16 10.29 -0.44
C ILE A 28 4.03 11.26 -0.09
N LEU A 29 2.83 11.03 -0.63
CA LEU A 29 1.67 11.89 -0.34
C LEU A 29 1.26 11.84 1.12
N SER A 30 1.31 10.66 1.76
CA SER A 30 0.96 10.52 3.18
C SER A 30 1.94 11.27 4.07
N VAL A 31 3.24 11.18 3.80
CA VAL A 31 4.29 11.93 4.53
C VAL A 31 4.09 13.43 4.36
N PHE A 32 3.88 13.92 3.12
CA PHE A 32 3.64 15.34 2.88
C PHE A 32 2.39 15.85 3.59
N THR A 33 1.30 15.07 3.60
CA THR A 33 0.08 15.41 4.32
C THR A 33 0.32 15.53 5.82
N VAL A 34 1.03 14.58 6.43
CA VAL A 34 1.36 14.63 7.87
C VAL A 34 2.27 15.82 8.19
N CYS A 35 3.30 16.07 7.37
CA CYS A 35 4.19 17.21 7.53
C CYS A 35 3.44 18.55 7.42
N ALA A 36 2.54 18.69 6.45
CA ALA A 36 1.71 19.89 6.29
C ALA A 36 0.82 20.14 7.51
N TRP A 37 0.30 19.07 8.10
CA TRP A 37 -0.49 19.11 9.32
C TRP A 37 0.34 19.55 10.54
N GLN A 38 1.52 18.96 10.74
CA GLN A 38 2.42 19.30 11.85
C GLN A 38 2.96 20.73 11.77
N TRP A 39 3.30 21.20 10.57
CA TRP A 39 3.91 22.51 10.39
C TRP A 39 2.92 23.66 10.64
N ARG A 40 1.66 23.47 10.30
CA ARG A 40 0.69 24.56 10.23
C ARG A 40 -0.18 24.68 11.47
N SER A 41 -0.27 23.64 12.29
CA SER A 41 -1.23 23.63 13.37
C SER A 41 -0.78 22.69 14.50
N HIS A 42 -0.69 23.21 15.73
CA HIS A 42 -0.30 22.40 16.88
C HIS A 42 -1.48 21.48 17.28
N PRO A 43 -1.28 20.19 17.58
CA PRO A 43 -2.36 19.25 17.89
C PRO A 43 -3.40 19.71 18.93
N ALA A 44 -3.01 20.61 19.82
CA ALA A 44 -3.86 21.19 20.86
C ALA A 44 -4.91 22.18 20.30
N ASP A 45 -4.68 22.76 19.13
CA ASP A 45 -5.47 23.91 18.63
C ASP A 45 -6.61 23.52 17.68
N ILE A 46 -6.60 22.29 17.13
CA ILE A 46 -7.43 21.94 15.96
C ILE A 46 -8.62 21.03 16.36
N GLY A 47 -8.71 20.69 17.64
CA GLY A 47 -9.75 19.83 18.17
C GLY A 47 -9.53 18.34 17.87
N LEU A 48 -10.02 17.50 18.77
CA LEU A 48 -9.76 16.06 18.80
C LEU A 48 -10.21 15.33 17.52
N ALA A 49 -11.29 15.80 16.89
CA ALA A 49 -11.83 15.17 15.69
C ALA A 49 -10.91 15.32 14.47
N LEU A 50 -10.29 16.49 14.29
CA LEU A 50 -9.36 16.74 13.19
C LEU A 50 -7.99 16.09 13.41
N PHE A 51 -7.60 15.85 14.67
CA PHE A 51 -6.38 15.11 15.01
C PHE A 51 -6.38 13.64 14.55
N VAL A 52 -7.57 13.06 14.31
CA VAL A 52 -7.70 11.69 13.79
C VAL A 52 -7.24 11.58 12.32
N VAL A 53 -7.31 12.67 11.55
CA VAL A 53 -6.92 12.69 10.13
C VAL A 53 -5.45 12.28 9.93
N PRO A 54 -4.44 12.93 10.55
CA PRO A 54 -3.05 12.52 10.40
C PRO A 54 -2.78 11.09 10.92
N ILE A 55 -3.52 10.62 11.94
CA ILE A 55 -3.42 9.24 12.43
C ILE A 55 -3.84 8.25 11.33
N PHE A 56 -4.96 8.49 10.65
CA PHE A 56 -5.39 7.65 9.54
C PHE A 56 -4.40 7.66 8.37
N HIS A 57 -3.75 8.80 8.09
CA HIS A 57 -2.66 8.84 7.11
C HIS A 57 -1.46 7.98 7.52
N LEU A 58 -1.05 8.03 8.80
CA LEU A 58 0.06 7.22 9.29
C LEU A 58 -0.26 5.72 9.24
N LEU A 59 -1.48 5.32 9.61
CA LEU A 59 -1.91 3.93 9.52
C LEU A 59 -2.00 3.43 8.07
N SER A 60 -2.51 4.27 7.16
CA SER A 60 -2.54 3.96 5.72
C SER A 60 -1.12 3.84 5.15
N CYS A 61 -0.23 4.74 5.55
CA CYS A 61 1.19 4.70 5.22
C CYS A 61 1.86 3.40 5.73
N ALA A 62 1.54 2.97 6.95
CA ALA A 62 2.03 1.71 7.51
C ALA A 62 1.55 0.49 6.69
N ALA A 63 0.28 0.48 6.25
CA ALA A 63 -0.23 -0.58 5.37
C ALA A 63 0.53 -0.64 4.04
N ALA A 64 0.84 0.52 3.43
CA ALA A 64 1.65 0.60 2.22
C ALA A 64 3.10 0.13 2.45
N LEU A 65 3.72 0.48 3.58
CA LEU A 65 5.06 0.02 3.96
C LEU A 65 5.14 -1.49 4.14
N ILE A 66 4.19 -2.07 4.87
CA ILE A 66 4.13 -3.52 5.10
C ILE A 66 3.99 -4.26 3.76
N SER A 67 3.12 -3.76 2.88
CA SER A 67 2.97 -4.34 1.55
C SER A 67 4.25 -4.23 0.71
N LEU A 68 4.89 -3.05 0.68
CA LEU A 68 6.16 -2.88 -0.03
C LEU A 68 7.27 -3.78 0.53
N TRP A 69 7.31 -3.96 1.85
CA TRP A 69 8.24 -4.88 2.50
C TRP A 69 8.06 -6.32 1.99
N PHE A 70 6.81 -6.80 1.93
CA PHE A 70 6.50 -8.09 1.33
C PHE A 70 6.92 -8.18 -0.15
N MET A 71 6.64 -7.14 -0.95
CA MET A 71 7.06 -7.09 -2.37
C MET A 71 8.58 -7.17 -2.55
N VAL A 72 9.35 -6.44 -1.72
CA VAL A 72 10.82 -6.45 -1.75
C VAL A 72 11.37 -7.84 -1.40
N GLN A 73 10.73 -8.53 -0.46
CA GLN A 73 11.06 -9.91 -0.09
C GLN A 73 10.62 -10.96 -1.10
N LYS A 74 10.00 -10.53 -2.21
CA LYS A 74 9.41 -11.43 -3.21
C LYS A 74 8.36 -12.37 -2.61
N PHE A 75 7.65 -11.89 -1.58
CA PHE A 75 6.52 -12.56 -0.96
C PHE A 75 5.25 -11.84 -1.40
N TYR A 76 4.39 -12.52 -2.14
CA TYR A 76 3.15 -11.96 -2.64
C TYR A 76 2.01 -12.95 -2.44
N TRP A 77 1.21 -12.68 -1.41
CA TRP A 77 -0.06 -13.37 -1.18
C TRP A 77 -1.20 -12.41 -1.50
N ARG A 78 -1.91 -12.68 -2.60
CA ARG A 78 -2.95 -11.79 -3.14
C ARG A 78 -4.00 -11.39 -2.12
N ASN A 79 -4.47 -12.31 -1.27
CA ASN A 79 -5.46 -12.01 -0.24
C ASN A 79 -4.92 -11.08 0.87
N VAL A 80 -3.66 -11.26 1.29
CA VAL A 80 -3.01 -10.39 2.28
C VAL A 80 -2.83 -8.99 1.67
N GLU A 81 -2.38 -8.94 0.43
CA GLU A 81 -2.20 -7.70 -0.31
C GLU A 81 -3.51 -6.92 -0.48
N MET A 82 -4.59 -7.58 -0.93
CA MET A 82 -5.91 -6.96 -1.02
C MET A 82 -6.39 -6.49 0.35
N GLY A 83 -6.10 -7.24 1.43
CA GLY A 83 -6.44 -6.83 2.79
C GLY A 83 -5.74 -5.53 3.20
N LEU A 84 -4.45 -5.38 2.87
CA LEU A 84 -3.70 -4.16 3.10
C LEU A 84 -4.23 -2.99 2.24
N ASP A 85 -4.54 -3.25 0.96
CA ASP A 85 -5.09 -2.26 0.04
C ASP A 85 -6.47 -1.73 0.51
N ILE A 86 -7.37 -2.63 0.91
CA ILE A 86 -8.69 -2.27 1.44
C ILE A 86 -8.54 -1.48 2.73
N THR A 87 -7.66 -1.92 3.64
CA THR A 87 -7.41 -1.23 4.91
C THR A 87 -6.90 0.19 4.66
N GLY A 88 -5.91 0.34 3.78
CA GLY A 88 -5.36 1.64 3.39
C GLY A 88 -6.40 2.57 2.77
N LEU A 89 -7.25 2.04 1.88
CA LEU A 89 -8.35 2.77 1.25
C LEU A 89 -9.39 3.24 2.26
N VAL A 90 -9.87 2.33 3.12
CA VAL A 90 -10.88 2.65 4.15
C VAL A 90 -10.39 3.76 5.07
N LEU A 91 -9.14 3.69 5.53
CA LEU A 91 -8.56 4.71 6.41
C LEU A 91 -8.56 6.11 5.76
N ILE A 92 -8.20 6.22 4.48
CA ILE A 92 -8.14 7.52 3.79
C ILE A 92 -9.54 8.04 3.42
N VAL A 93 -10.47 7.15 3.09
CA VAL A 93 -11.88 7.52 2.93
C VAL A 93 -12.45 8.03 4.25
N SER A 94 -12.17 7.35 5.37
CA SER A 94 -12.56 7.82 6.71
C SER A 94 -11.92 9.16 7.05
N ALA A 95 -10.64 9.39 6.73
CA ALA A 95 -9.96 10.67 6.94
C ALA A 95 -10.64 11.81 6.14
N SER A 96 -10.99 11.53 4.89
CA SER A 96 -11.71 12.47 4.01
C SER A 96 -13.10 12.80 4.54
N PHE A 97 -13.81 11.79 5.05
CA PHE A 97 -15.12 11.96 5.66
C PHE A 97 -15.06 12.86 6.89
N VAL A 98 -14.14 12.57 7.81
CA VAL A 98 -13.90 13.39 9.01
C VAL A 98 -13.61 14.84 8.61
N LEU A 99 -12.66 15.05 7.69
CA LEU A 99 -12.27 16.39 7.21
C LEU A 99 -13.42 17.15 6.52
N THR A 100 -14.38 16.43 5.94
CA THR A 100 -15.57 17.02 5.32
C THR A 100 -16.59 17.45 6.38
N VAL A 101 -16.86 16.59 7.37
CA VAL A 101 -17.90 16.80 8.39
C VAL A 101 -17.49 17.81 9.47
N THR A 102 -16.21 17.86 9.84
CA THR A 102 -15.75 18.68 10.98
C THR A 102 -15.27 20.08 10.60
N GLY A 103 -15.23 20.43 9.31
CA GLY A 103 -14.64 21.69 8.84
C GLY A 103 -15.66 22.77 8.48
N SER A 104 -15.65 23.90 9.20
CA SER A 104 -16.30 25.15 8.78
C SER A 104 -15.28 26.11 8.13
N ALA A 105 -15.63 26.64 6.94
CA ALA A 105 -14.87 27.60 6.12
C ALA A 105 -13.49 27.15 5.59
N ALA A 106 -13.07 27.79 4.49
CA ALA A 106 -12.06 27.33 3.55
C ALA A 106 -10.61 27.61 4.00
N ASP A 107 -10.06 26.76 4.87
CA ASP A 107 -8.63 26.78 5.16
C ASP A 107 -7.82 26.14 4.03
N PHE A 108 -6.75 26.82 3.59
CA PHE A 108 -5.80 26.31 2.59
C PHE A 108 -5.29 24.91 2.92
N LEU A 109 -5.01 24.64 4.21
CA LEU A 109 -4.57 23.32 4.68
C LEU A 109 -5.61 22.24 4.37
N ARG A 110 -6.89 22.51 4.63
CA ARG A 110 -7.97 21.58 4.36
C ARG A 110 -8.08 21.28 2.87
N GLY A 111 -8.03 22.30 2.02
CA GLY A 111 -8.05 22.13 0.57
C GLY A 111 -6.90 21.27 0.07
N TYR A 112 -5.68 21.55 0.54
CA TYR A 112 -4.49 20.76 0.24
C TYR A 112 -4.64 19.29 0.67
N VAL A 113 -5.07 19.04 1.91
CA VAL A 113 -5.25 17.67 2.42
C VAL A 113 -6.35 16.93 1.67
N MET A 114 -7.48 17.58 1.34
CA MET A 114 -8.55 16.93 0.55
C MET A 114 -8.07 16.52 -0.85
N VAL A 115 -7.27 17.35 -1.51
CA VAL A 115 -6.69 17.02 -2.82
C VAL A 115 -5.73 15.85 -2.70
N ASN A 116 -4.83 15.85 -1.71
CA ASN A 116 -3.96 14.71 -1.45
C ASN A 116 -4.75 13.43 -1.17
N ASN A 117 -5.82 13.51 -0.39
CA ASN A 117 -6.69 12.36 -0.12
C ASN A 117 -7.29 11.79 -1.39
N MET A 118 -7.74 12.64 -2.33
CA MET A 118 -8.25 12.16 -3.61
C MET A 118 -7.17 11.38 -4.39
N PHE A 119 -5.95 11.90 -4.48
CA PHE A 119 -4.85 11.19 -5.15
C PHE A 119 -4.52 9.85 -4.46
N VAL A 120 -4.49 9.83 -3.13
CA VAL A 120 -4.24 8.61 -2.36
C VAL A 120 -5.38 7.60 -2.53
N ILE A 121 -6.64 8.02 -2.56
CA ILE A 121 -7.81 7.16 -2.82
C ILE A 121 -7.72 6.54 -4.22
N ILE A 122 -7.39 7.34 -5.23
CA ILE A 122 -7.21 6.87 -6.60
C ILE A 122 -6.09 5.83 -6.65
N ALA A 123 -4.95 6.11 -6.01
CA ALA A 123 -3.81 5.20 -5.97
C ALA A 123 -4.13 3.88 -5.26
N TRP A 124 -4.84 3.91 -4.12
CA TRP A 124 -5.28 2.69 -3.43
C TRP A 124 -6.30 1.90 -4.25
N SER A 125 -7.24 2.58 -4.90
CA SER A 125 -8.22 1.94 -5.78
C SER A 125 -7.55 1.26 -6.97
N PHE A 126 -6.53 1.93 -7.53
CA PHE A 126 -5.68 1.35 -8.56
C PHE A 126 -4.92 0.12 -8.05
N CYS A 127 -4.32 0.18 -6.85
CA CYS A 127 -3.63 -0.97 -6.25
C CYS A 127 -4.57 -2.17 -6.09
N LEU A 128 -5.77 -1.93 -5.54
CA LEU A 128 -6.77 -2.97 -5.34
C LEU A 128 -7.23 -3.61 -6.65
N PHE A 129 -7.51 -2.79 -7.67
CA PHE A 129 -7.89 -3.24 -9.00
C PHE A 129 -6.79 -4.08 -9.65
N TRP A 130 -5.55 -3.58 -9.61
CA TRP A 130 -4.40 -4.24 -10.21
C TRP A 130 -4.05 -5.54 -9.48
N CYS A 131 -4.09 -5.55 -8.15
CA CYS A 131 -3.92 -6.75 -7.35
C CYS A 131 -4.97 -7.80 -7.71
N ARG A 132 -6.24 -7.40 -7.88
CA ARG A 132 -7.33 -8.35 -8.17
C ARG A 132 -7.22 -9.03 -9.53
N LEU A 133 -6.79 -8.29 -10.56
CA LEU A 133 -6.85 -8.73 -11.96
C LEU A 133 -5.52 -9.15 -12.55
N CYS A 134 -4.42 -8.53 -12.11
CA CYS A 134 -3.12 -8.63 -12.78
C CYS A 134 -2.06 -9.33 -11.95
N THR A 135 -2.39 -9.80 -10.73
CA THR A 135 -1.42 -10.46 -9.85
C THR A 135 -1.87 -11.85 -9.40
N SER A 136 -0.92 -12.77 -9.36
CA SER A 136 -1.05 -14.13 -8.84
C SER A 136 -0.23 -14.28 -7.56
N ASN A 137 -0.54 -15.31 -6.77
CA ASN A 137 0.28 -15.63 -5.60
C ASN A 137 1.68 -16.04 -6.07
N ASN A 138 2.71 -15.56 -5.37
CA ASN A 138 4.08 -15.97 -5.59
C ASN A 138 4.85 -15.85 -4.27
N VAL A 139 5.51 -16.91 -3.87
CA VAL A 139 6.34 -16.94 -2.68
C VAL A 139 7.75 -17.30 -3.12
N SER A 140 8.73 -16.43 -2.83
CA SER A 140 10.11 -16.74 -3.12
C SER A 140 10.60 -17.92 -2.29
N ASN A 141 11.26 -18.88 -2.95
CA ASN A 141 11.94 -20.01 -2.31
C ASN A 141 12.95 -19.58 -1.22
N LEU A 142 13.45 -18.34 -1.27
CA LEU A 142 14.35 -17.78 -0.26
C LEU A 142 13.63 -17.51 1.08
N PHE A 143 12.34 -17.15 1.03
CA PHE A 143 11.50 -17.00 2.21
C PHE A 143 11.07 -18.37 2.76
N ILE A 144 10.83 -19.33 1.87
CA ILE A 144 10.51 -20.73 2.23
C ILE A 144 11.73 -21.41 2.87
N SER A 145 12.94 -21.20 2.39
CA SER A 145 14.15 -21.82 2.94
C SER A 145 14.57 -21.25 4.30
N GLU A 146 14.29 -19.96 4.57
CA GLU A 146 14.57 -19.35 5.86
C GLU A 146 13.52 -19.67 6.93
N TRP A 147 12.24 -19.86 6.56
CA TRP A 147 11.18 -20.31 7.48
C TRP A 147 11.09 -21.84 7.61
N GLY A 148 11.45 -22.57 6.56
CA GLY A 148 11.38 -24.03 6.41
C GLY A 148 12.67 -24.74 6.78
N ARG A 149 13.41 -24.23 7.78
CA ARG A 149 14.64 -24.89 8.30
C ARG A 149 14.35 -26.20 9.07
N ALA A 150 13.26 -26.89 8.73
CA ALA A 150 12.78 -28.12 9.35
C ALA A 150 12.06 -29.10 8.40
N THR A 151 12.08 -28.95 7.08
CA THR A 151 11.54 -30.01 6.20
C THR A 151 12.46 -30.30 5.01
N ASP A 152 12.77 -31.59 4.87
CA ASP A 152 13.71 -32.16 3.93
C ASP A 152 13.40 -31.76 2.48
N ASP A 153 14.46 -31.60 1.68
CA ASP A 153 14.47 -31.16 0.28
C ASP A 153 13.47 -31.88 -0.66
N ILE A 154 12.92 -33.01 -0.22
CA ILE A 154 11.96 -33.86 -0.93
C ILE A 154 10.53 -33.25 -0.97
N GLU A 155 10.13 -32.42 0.01
CA GLU A 155 8.79 -31.78 0.00
C GLU A 155 8.72 -30.55 -0.90
N ILE A 156 9.84 -29.87 -1.14
CA ILE A 156 9.92 -28.69 -2.00
C ILE A 156 9.76 -29.10 -3.47
N GLU A 157 10.33 -30.24 -3.87
CA GLU A 157 10.22 -30.78 -5.23
C GLU A 157 8.81 -31.31 -5.55
N ALA A 158 8.04 -31.70 -4.52
CA ALA A 158 6.64 -32.10 -4.65
C ALA A 158 5.69 -30.89 -4.84
N LEU A 159 6.02 -29.73 -4.29
CA LEU A 159 5.25 -28.49 -4.44
C LEU A 159 5.51 -27.78 -5.79
N GLU A 160 6.70 -27.92 -6.36
CA GLU A 160 7.07 -27.30 -7.64
C GLU A 160 6.37 -27.97 -8.84
N ASN A 161 5.95 -29.23 -8.72
CA ASN A 161 5.22 -29.96 -9.76
C ASN A 161 3.69 -29.77 -9.71
N HIS A 162 3.16 -28.99 -8.76
CA HIS A 162 1.72 -28.84 -8.52
C HIS A 162 1.17 -27.42 -8.75
N PHE A 163 2.02 -26.45 -9.11
CA PHE A 163 1.67 -25.08 -9.52
C PHE A 163 2.09 -24.80 -10.97
#